data_AF-A0A0Q0DBM7-F1
#
_entry.id   AF-A0A0Q0DBM7-F1
#
_cell.length_a   1.000
_cell.length_b   1.000
_cell.length_c   1.000
_cell.angle_alpha   90.00
_cell.angle_beta   90.00
_cell.angle_gamma   90.00
#
_symmetry.space_group_name_H-M   'P 1'
#
loop_
_entity.id
_entity.type
_entity.pdbx_description
1 polymer ?
#
loop_
_entity_poly.entity_id
_entity_poly.type
_entity_poly.pdbx_seq_one_letter_code
_entity_poly.pdbx_strand_id
1 'polypeptide(L)'
;MSNGLIDLEDEMYRLYTVFYPNGKAARIGFDALPSHTISLISRFPEATAHLLASSAYRLTRRVFSQPFTIEQHTPRSMLRLRPARSHTYTYTSHQDLALAIQTTITSNTNLQILDKLAQLTFRTINQPSLLGDLDDLRTLTEFVALSVHEHTRSHVQTPSPNVFRYFFCKQ
;
A
#
# COMPACT_ATOMS: atom_id res chain seq x y z
N MET A 1 6.55 22.47 -9.98
CA MET A 1 5.80 21.28 -9.53
C MET A 1 6.14 20.18 -10.51
N SER A 2 6.79 19.13 -10.05
CA SER A 2 7.27 18.04 -10.90
C SER A 2 6.09 17.32 -11.54
N ASN A 3 6.15 17.10 -12.86
CA ASN A 3 5.18 16.31 -13.62
C ASN A 3 5.21 14.81 -13.28
N GLY A 4 5.78 14.41 -12.14
CA GLY A 4 6.09 13.02 -11.81
C GLY A 4 4.88 12.09 -11.74
N LEU A 5 3.67 12.62 -11.53
CA LEU A 5 2.44 11.84 -11.65
C LEU A 5 2.11 11.51 -13.11
N ILE A 6 2.24 12.50 -14.00
CA ILE A 6 1.99 12.33 -15.44
C ILE A 6 3.07 11.41 -16.03
N ASP A 7 4.33 11.62 -15.66
CA ASP A 7 5.45 10.78 -16.11
C ASP A 7 5.28 9.32 -15.64
N LEU A 8 4.77 9.11 -14.41
CA LEU A 8 4.45 7.78 -13.89
C LEU A 8 3.29 7.14 -14.66
N GLU A 9 2.21 7.87 -14.90
CA GLU A 9 1.06 7.37 -15.66
C GLU A 9 1.44 7.00 -17.09
N ASP A 10 2.21 7.85 -17.78
CA ASP A 10 2.69 7.61 -19.14
C ASP A 10 3.60 6.38 -19.23
N GLU A 11 4.57 6.25 -18.32
CA GLU A 11 5.46 5.07 -18.28
C GLU A 11 4.70 3.79 -17.90
N MET A 12 3.72 3.89 -16.99
CA MET A 12 2.87 2.75 -16.63
C MET A 12 1.95 2.34 -17.79
N TYR A 13 1.44 3.30 -18.57
CA TYR A 13 0.65 3.04 -19.77
C TYR A 13 1.52 2.41 -20.86
N ARG A 14 2.76 2.85 -21.05
CA ARG A 14 3.72 2.20 -21.95
C ARG A 14 3.94 0.74 -21.56
N LEU A 15 4.18 0.44 -20.28
CA LEU A 15 4.25 -0.95 -19.82
C LEU A 15 2.95 -1.71 -20.11
N TYR A 16 1.79 -1.11 -19.87
CA TYR A 16 0.51 -1.74 -20.20
C TYR A 16 0.42 -2.11 -21.68
N THR A 17 0.77 -1.21 -22.60
CA THR A 17 0.72 -1.51 -24.05
C THR A 17 1.67 -2.63 -24.48
N VAL A 18 2.81 -2.78 -23.80
CA VAL A 18 3.78 -3.86 -24.06
C VAL A 18 3.25 -5.22 -23.60
N PHE A 19 2.65 -5.28 -22.40
CA PHE A 19 2.16 -6.54 -21.81
C PHE A 19 0.71 -6.89 -22.16
N TYR A 20 -0.07 -5.91 -22.62
CA TYR A 20 -1.46 -6.07 -23.04
C TYR A 20 -1.72 -5.47 -24.43
N PRO A 21 -1.04 -5.95 -25.49
CA PRO A 21 -1.31 -5.48 -26.84
C PRO A 21 -2.78 -5.76 -27.19
N ASN A 22 -3.50 -4.72 -27.62
CA ASN A 22 -4.94 -4.77 -27.91
C ASN A 22 -5.81 -5.25 -26.73
N GLY A 23 -5.39 -4.99 -25.49
CA GLY A 23 -6.15 -5.35 -24.29
C GLY A 23 -6.10 -6.84 -23.93
N LYS A 24 -5.25 -7.64 -24.58
CA LYS A 24 -5.07 -9.06 -24.29
C LYS A 24 -3.71 -9.30 -23.65
N ALA A 25 -3.69 -10.00 -22.52
CA ALA A 25 -2.44 -10.36 -21.85
C ALA A 25 -1.51 -11.14 -22.79
N ALA A 26 -0.37 -10.56 -23.12
CA ALA A 26 0.68 -11.24 -23.86
C ALA A 26 1.30 -12.30 -22.94
N ARG A 27 1.42 -13.54 -23.43
CA ARG A 27 2.07 -14.63 -22.68
C ARG A 27 3.58 -14.44 -22.46
N ILE A 28 4.19 -13.52 -23.20
CA ILE A 28 5.64 -13.32 -23.20
C ILE A 28 5.98 -12.17 -22.25
N GLY A 29 6.88 -12.42 -21.29
CA GLY A 29 7.43 -11.39 -20.41
C GLY A 29 6.56 -11.01 -19.20
N PHE A 30 5.43 -11.69 -18.97
CA PHE A 30 4.57 -11.42 -17.82
C PHE A 30 5.30 -11.59 -16.47
N ASP A 31 6.31 -12.45 -16.41
CA ASP A 31 7.19 -12.63 -15.25
C ASP A 31 8.08 -11.39 -14.98
N ALA A 32 8.31 -10.55 -16.00
CA ALA A 32 9.10 -9.32 -15.89
C ALA A 32 8.25 -8.10 -15.51
N LEU A 33 6.92 -8.15 -15.71
CA LEU A 33 6.01 -7.05 -15.37
C LEU A 33 6.18 -6.55 -13.91
N PRO A 34 6.24 -7.43 -12.88
CA PRO A 34 6.47 -7.00 -11.50
C PRO A 34 7.77 -6.22 -11.36
N SER A 35 8.88 -6.70 -11.95
CA SER A 35 10.19 -6.06 -11.84
C SER A 35 10.23 -4.65 -12.47
N HIS A 36 9.61 -4.48 -13.63
CA HIS A 36 9.49 -3.18 -14.29
C HIS A 36 8.61 -2.21 -13.50
N THR A 37 7.51 -2.72 -12.96
CA THR A 37 6.59 -1.92 -12.15
C THR A 37 7.26 -1.47 -10.84
N ILE A 38 8.02 -2.36 -10.18
CA ILE A 38 8.81 -2.03 -8.98
C ILE A 38 9.84 -0.95 -9.30
N SER A 39 10.56 -1.07 -10.42
CA SER A 39 11.53 -0.07 -10.85
C SER A 39 10.88 1.31 -11.06
N LEU A 40 9.68 1.36 -11.65
CA LEU A 40 8.94 2.60 -11.83
C LEU A 40 8.48 3.22 -10.50
N ILE A 41 7.91 2.44 -9.58
CA ILE A 41 7.46 2.98 -8.28
C ILE A 41 8.65 3.45 -7.43
N SER A 42 9.81 2.81 -7.53
CA SER A 42 11.04 3.25 -6.87
C SER A 42 11.59 4.55 -7.47
N ARG A 43 11.36 4.81 -8.76
CA ARG A 43 11.76 6.04 -9.44
C ARG A 43 10.83 7.22 -9.12
N PHE A 44 9.55 6.94 -8.87
CA PHE A 44 8.52 7.94 -8.55
C PHE A 44 7.78 7.63 -7.24
N PRO A 45 8.48 7.61 -6.08
CA PRO A 45 7.89 7.16 -4.82
C PRO A 45 6.80 8.10 -4.31
N GLU A 46 6.97 9.41 -4.46
CA GLU A 46 5.98 10.42 -4.05
C GLU A 46 4.70 10.35 -4.89
N ALA A 47 4.84 10.31 -6.21
CA ALA A 47 3.70 10.23 -7.13
C ALA A 47 2.91 8.93 -6.93
N THR A 48 3.63 7.81 -6.76
CA THR A 48 3.02 6.50 -6.47
C THR A 48 2.24 6.55 -5.15
N ALA A 49 2.84 7.07 -4.09
CA ALA A 49 2.20 7.19 -2.79
C ALA A 49 0.92 8.04 -2.83
N HIS A 50 0.96 9.19 -3.50
CA HIS A 50 -0.20 10.04 -3.67
C HIS A 50 -1.32 9.37 -4.47
N LEU A 51 -0.98 8.70 -5.57
CA LEU A 51 -1.95 7.98 -6.39
C LEU A 51 -2.64 6.89 -5.57
N LEU A 52 -1.86 6.04 -4.88
CA LEU A 52 -2.40 4.94 -4.07
C LEU A 52 -3.24 5.43 -2.89
N ALA A 53 -2.83 6.51 -2.22
CA ALA A 53 -3.61 7.09 -1.15
C ALA A 53 -4.96 7.63 -1.64
N SER A 54 -4.96 8.29 -2.80
CA SER A 54 -6.16 8.85 -3.41
C SER A 54 -7.12 7.76 -3.92
N SER A 55 -6.60 6.67 -4.47
CA SER A 55 -7.41 5.55 -4.96
C SER A 55 -8.01 4.76 -3.80
N ALA A 56 -7.22 4.49 -2.76
CA ALA A 56 -7.67 3.85 -1.54
C ALA A 56 -8.83 4.64 -0.89
N TYR A 57 -8.73 5.96 -0.84
CA TYR A 57 -9.83 6.80 -0.35
C TYR A 57 -11.10 6.71 -1.19
N ARG A 58 -10.98 6.76 -2.52
CA ARG A 58 -12.13 6.66 -3.43
C ARG A 58 -12.86 5.32 -3.27
N LEU A 59 -12.11 4.24 -3.06
CA LEU A 59 -12.65 2.90 -2.83
C LEU A 59 -13.32 2.78 -1.45
N THR A 60 -12.65 3.28 -0.40
CA THR A 60 -13.15 3.17 0.98
C THR A 60 -14.35 4.07 1.26
N ARG A 61 -14.44 5.28 0.67
CA ARG A 61 -15.59 6.18 0.80
C ARG A 61 -16.90 5.59 0.27
N ARG A 62 -16.84 4.61 -0.63
CA ARG A 62 -18.03 3.93 -1.16
C ARG A 62 -18.62 2.88 -0.20
N VAL A 63 -17.87 2.48 0.83
CA VAL A 63 -18.19 1.29 1.66
C VAL A 63 -18.21 1.60 3.16
N PHE A 64 -17.38 2.54 3.64
CA PHE A 64 -17.20 2.78 5.08
C PHE A 64 -17.74 4.14 5.53
N SER A 65 -18.24 4.20 6.77
CA SER A 65 -18.68 5.43 7.44
C SER A 65 -17.53 6.32 7.90
N GLN A 66 -16.31 5.77 8.02
CA GLN A 66 -15.10 6.49 8.39
C GLN A 66 -14.02 6.34 7.32
N PRO A 67 -13.41 7.46 6.88
CA PRO A 67 -12.31 7.43 5.94
C PRO A 67 -11.07 6.91 6.69
N PHE A 68 -10.45 5.84 6.20
CA PHE A 68 -9.16 5.29 6.72
C PHE A 68 -9.20 4.43 7.98
N THR A 69 -10.34 3.84 8.31
CA THR A 69 -10.44 2.79 9.32
C THR A 69 -10.56 1.44 8.62
N ILE A 70 -9.57 0.54 8.80
CA ILE A 70 -9.67 -0.86 8.35
C ILE A 70 -9.98 -1.71 9.57
N GLU A 71 -11.13 -2.37 9.53
CA GLU A 71 -11.56 -3.32 10.55
C GLU A 71 -11.43 -4.73 10.03
N GLN A 72 -10.53 -5.51 10.61
CA GLN A 72 -10.41 -6.93 10.30
C GLN A 72 -11.12 -7.76 11.37
N HIS A 73 -12.12 -8.52 10.97
CA HIS A 73 -12.79 -9.48 11.83
C HIS A 73 -12.16 -10.86 11.66
N THR A 74 -11.59 -11.40 12.74
CA THR A 74 -11.18 -12.82 12.76
C THR A 74 -12.40 -13.70 13.08
N PRO A 75 -12.71 -14.72 12.25
CA PRO A 75 -13.85 -15.59 12.50
C PRO A 75 -13.66 -16.37 13.80
N ARG A 76 -14.75 -16.54 14.55
CA ARG A 76 -14.75 -17.36 15.78
C ARG A 76 -14.42 -18.82 15.41
N SER A 77 -13.33 -19.34 15.94
CA SER A 77 -13.05 -20.77 15.87
C SER A 77 -13.95 -21.48 16.88
N MET A 78 -14.89 -22.32 16.44
CA MET A 78 -15.78 -23.05 17.37
C MET A 78 -15.01 -24.02 18.31
N LEU A 79 -13.80 -24.44 17.93
CA LEU A 79 -12.96 -25.37 18.70
C LEU A 79 -12.17 -24.71 19.83
N ARG A 80 -12.10 -23.38 19.87
CA ARG A 80 -11.47 -22.63 20.96
C ARG A 80 -12.39 -21.48 21.32
N LEU A 81 -12.84 -21.40 22.57
CA LEU A 81 -13.60 -20.28 23.15
C LEU A 81 -12.79 -18.96 23.17
N ARG A 82 -12.22 -18.55 22.03
CA ARG A 82 -11.56 -17.27 21.87
C ARG A 82 -12.59 -16.26 21.36
N PRO A 83 -12.66 -15.07 21.98
CA PRO A 83 -13.46 -13.99 21.44
C PRO A 83 -12.96 -13.63 20.04
N ALA A 84 -13.88 -13.24 19.15
CA ALA A 84 -13.52 -12.66 17.87
C ALA A 84 -12.65 -11.43 18.14
N ARG A 85 -11.44 -11.40 17.56
CA ARG A 85 -10.57 -10.22 17.66
C ARG A 85 -10.88 -9.33 16.47
N SER A 86 -11.30 -8.10 16.74
CA SER A 86 -11.26 -7.01 15.78
C SER A 86 -9.93 -6.28 15.94
N HIS A 87 -9.21 -6.11 14.84
CA HIS A 87 -8.09 -5.16 14.79
C HIS A 87 -8.53 -3.98 13.93
N THR A 88 -8.43 -2.80 14.53
CA THR A 88 -8.80 -1.55 13.89
C THR A 88 -7.52 -0.78 13.59
N TYR A 89 -7.24 -0.59 12.31
CA TYR A 89 -6.10 0.15 11.83
C TYR A 89 -6.58 1.50 11.35
N THR A 90 -6.04 2.58 11.94
CA THR A 90 -6.45 3.95 11.63
C THR A 90 -5.27 4.74 11.11
N TYR A 91 -5.51 5.48 10.02
CA TYR A 91 -4.63 6.54 9.57
C TYR A 91 -5.29 7.88 9.84
N THR A 92 -4.52 8.82 10.39
CA THR A 92 -5.02 10.14 10.79
C THR A 92 -5.37 11.04 9.60
N SER A 93 -4.74 10.82 8.43
CA SER A 93 -5.04 11.53 7.20
C SER A 93 -4.59 10.78 5.94
N HIS A 94 -5.09 11.20 4.77
CA HIS A 94 -4.58 10.79 3.46
C HIS A 94 -3.07 11.01 3.32
N GLN A 95 -2.59 12.14 3.83
CA GLN A 95 -1.20 12.54 3.71
C GLN A 95 -0.31 11.60 4.53
N ASP A 96 -0.79 11.16 5.69
CA ASP A 96 -0.06 10.20 6.54
C ASP A 96 0.03 8.83 5.88
N LEU A 97 -1.03 8.40 5.21
CA LEU A 97 -1.02 7.16 4.44
C LEU A 97 -0.08 7.27 3.22
N ALA A 98 -0.08 8.39 2.51
CA ALA A 98 0.88 8.64 1.43
C ALA A 98 2.33 8.61 1.95
N LEU A 99 2.62 9.27 3.07
CA LEU A 99 3.94 9.27 3.66
C LEU A 99 4.37 7.87 4.14
N ALA A 100 3.44 7.09 4.69
CA ALA A 100 3.70 5.70 5.06
C ALA A 100 4.02 4.81 3.84
N ILE A 101 3.35 5.03 2.71
CA ILE A 101 3.65 4.33 1.45
C ILE A 101 5.01 4.78 0.89
N GLN A 102 5.30 6.08 0.91
CA GLN A 102 6.59 6.59 0.45
C GLN A 102 7.76 6.04 1.29
N THR A 103 7.57 5.98 2.62
CA THR A 103 8.60 5.43 3.53
C THR A 103 8.79 3.92 3.34
N THR A 104 7.74 3.16 3.05
CA THR A 104 7.88 1.73 2.70
C THR A 104 8.60 1.52 1.37
N ILE A 105 8.32 2.32 0.35
CA ILE A 105 9.04 2.25 -0.94
C ILE A 105 10.52 2.59 -0.75
N THR A 106 10.83 3.64 0.00
CA THR A 106 12.22 4.13 0.17
C THR A 106 13.05 3.29 1.14
N SER A 107 12.43 2.68 2.16
CA SER A 107 13.13 1.80 3.12
C SER A 107 13.52 0.43 2.54
N ASN A 108 12.94 0.01 1.42
CA ASN A 108 13.41 -1.11 0.57
C ASN A 108 13.59 -2.48 1.28
N THR A 109 12.94 -2.67 2.43
CA THR A 109 13.22 -3.80 3.34
C THR A 109 12.33 -5.02 3.13
N ASN A 110 11.19 -4.90 2.45
CA ASN A 110 10.26 -6.01 2.26
C ASN A 110 9.79 -6.13 0.81
N LEU A 111 10.42 -7.06 0.07
CA LEU A 111 10.12 -7.35 -1.34
C LEU A 111 8.65 -7.74 -1.55
N GLN A 112 8.02 -8.42 -0.59
CA GLN A 112 6.61 -8.81 -0.70
C GLN A 112 5.67 -7.60 -0.66
N ILE A 113 6.01 -6.59 0.15
CA ILE A 113 5.23 -5.35 0.23
C ILE A 113 5.40 -4.55 -1.06
N LEU A 114 6.62 -4.49 -1.60
CA LEU A 114 6.92 -3.83 -2.87
C LEU A 114 6.20 -4.49 -4.05
N ASP A 115 6.17 -5.82 -4.10
CA ASP A 115 5.41 -6.56 -5.12
C ASP A 115 3.92 -6.24 -5.06
N LYS A 116 3.36 -6.15 -3.85
CA LYS A 116 1.93 -5.83 -3.65
C LYS A 116 1.62 -4.38 -3.97
N LEU A 117 2.51 -3.45 -3.62
CA LEU A 117 2.42 -2.05 -4.04
C LEU A 117 2.50 -1.91 -5.56
N ALA A 118 3.41 -2.62 -6.21
CA ALA A 118 3.53 -2.65 -7.66
C ALA A 118 2.25 -3.18 -8.32
N GLN A 119 1.73 -4.33 -7.85
CA GLN A 119 0.47 -4.91 -8.33
C GLN A 119 -0.70 -3.94 -8.15
N LEU A 120 -0.80 -3.29 -6.98
CA LEU A 120 -1.85 -2.33 -6.68
C LEU A 120 -1.75 -1.12 -7.61
N THR A 121 -0.56 -0.56 -7.78
CA THR A 121 -0.33 0.62 -8.64
C THR A 121 -0.69 0.33 -10.09
N PHE A 122 -0.21 -0.79 -10.63
CA PHE A 122 -0.50 -1.21 -12.00
C PHE A 122 -2.00 -1.42 -12.23
N ARG A 123 -2.68 -2.10 -11.30
CA ARG A 123 -4.14 -2.33 -11.39
C ARG A 123 -4.94 -1.05 -11.24
N THR A 124 -4.50 -0.12 -10.39
CA THR A 124 -5.20 1.14 -10.14
C THR A 124 -5.13 2.05 -11.37
N ILE A 125 -3.95 2.21 -11.97
CA ILE A 125 -3.76 3.04 -13.17
C ILE A 125 -4.50 2.44 -14.36
N ASN A 126 -4.39 1.12 -14.55
CA ASN A 126 -4.99 0.43 -15.71
C ASN A 126 -6.40 -0.11 -15.45
N GLN A 127 -7.04 0.28 -14.34
CA GLN A 127 -8.37 -0.18 -13.93
C GLN A 127 -9.43 -0.10 -15.03
N PRO A 128 -9.59 1.01 -15.80
CA PRO A 128 -10.61 1.08 -16.85
C PRO A 128 -10.37 0.06 -17.98
N SER A 129 -9.12 -0.34 -18.19
CA SER A 129 -8.72 -1.24 -19.27
C SER A 129 -8.67 -2.71 -18.86
N LEU A 130 -8.52 -3.00 -17.56
CA LEU A 130 -8.32 -4.35 -17.04
C LEU A 130 -9.62 -5.09 -16.67
N LEU A 131 -10.80 -4.43 -16.68
CA LEU A 131 -12.08 -5.03 -16.27
C LEU A 131 -11.97 -5.80 -14.94
N GLY A 132 -11.11 -5.32 -14.02
CA GLY A 132 -10.78 -6.01 -12.79
C GLY A 132 -11.90 -5.90 -11.76
N ASP A 133 -12.08 -6.96 -10.97
CA ASP A 133 -13.04 -6.96 -9.87
C ASP A 133 -12.67 -5.89 -8.83
N LEU A 134 -13.67 -5.08 -8.44
CA LEU A 134 -13.51 -4.06 -7.40
C LEU A 134 -13.20 -4.70 -6.05
N ASP A 135 -13.71 -5.91 -5.78
CA ASP A 135 -13.47 -6.63 -4.53
C ASP A 135 -12.03 -7.15 -4.43
N ASP A 136 -11.43 -7.56 -5.54
CA ASP A 136 -10.01 -7.92 -5.61
C ASP A 136 -9.12 -6.70 -5.32
N LEU A 137 -9.45 -5.55 -5.92
CA LEU A 137 -8.67 -4.32 -5.75
C LEU A 137 -8.80 -3.80 -4.32
N ARG A 138 -9.97 -3.97 -3.71
CA ARG A 138 -10.21 -3.70 -2.29
C ARG A 138 -9.37 -4.61 -1.39
N THR A 139 -9.41 -5.92 -1.59
CA THR A 139 -8.64 -6.88 -0.78
C THR A 139 -7.15 -6.58 -0.86
N LEU A 140 -6.65 -6.23 -2.06
CA LEU A 140 -5.27 -5.84 -2.26
C LEU A 140 -4.91 -4.52 -1.55
N THR A 141 -5.83 -3.55 -1.56
CA THR A 141 -5.67 -2.26 -0.86
C THR A 141 -5.61 -2.47 0.65
N GLU A 142 -6.52 -3.29 1.21
CA GLU A 142 -6.53 -3.64 2.63
C GLU A 142 -5.21 -4.31 3.04
N PHE A 143 -4.74 -5.29 2.26
CA PHE A 143 -3.47 -5.96 2.52
C PHE A 143 -2.26 -5.00 2.51
N VAL A 144 -2.19 -4.11 1.52
CA VAL A 144 -1.11 -3.12 1.40
C VAL A 144 -1.14 -2.16 2.59
N ALA A 145 -2.31 -1.65 2.95
CA ALA A 145 -2.46 -0.76 4.10
C ALA A 145 -2.01 -1.45 5.40
N LEU A 146 -2.45 -2.68 5.66
CA LEU A 146 -2.00 -3.45 6.82
C LEU A 146 -0.48 -3.61 6.85
N SER A 147 0.11 -4.03 5.73
CA SER A 147 1.55 -4.26 5.60
C SER A 147 2.36 -2.97 5.80
N VAL A 148 1.88 -1.85 5.25
CA VAL A 148 2.49 -0.53 5.42
C VAL A 148 2.38 -0.04 6.86
N HIS A 149 1.24 -0.28 7.52
CA HIS A 149 1.06 0.06 8.93
C HIS A 149 2.02 -0.73 9.84
N GLU A 150 2.14 -2.04 9.61
CA GLU A 150 3.07 -2.88 10.37
C GLU A 150 4.52 -2.46 10.16
N HIS A 151 4.89 -2.15 8.91
CA HIS A 151 6.23 -1.68 8.55
C HIS A 151 6.59 -0.34 9.20
N THR A 152 5.66 0.62 9.17
CA THR A 152 5.90 1.92 9.82
C THR A 152 5.98 1.79 11.33
N ARG A 153 5.16 0.93 11.96
CA ARG A 153 5.27 0.66 13.40
C ARG A 153 6.54 -0.06 13.82
N SER A 154 7.08 -0.97 12.99
CA SER A 154 8.34 -1.65 13.30
C SER A 154 9.56 -0.72 13.17
N HIS A 155 9.48 0.28 12.30
CA HIS A 155 10.52 1.30 12.11
C HIS A 155 10.42 2.51 13.05
N VAL A 156 9.25 2.76 13.66
CA VAL A 156 9.18 3.65 14.81
C VAL A 156 9.87 2.93 15.97
N GLN A 157 11.16 3.22 16.16
CA GLN A 157 11.86 2.88 17.40
C GLN A 157 10.99 3.37 18.55
N THR A 158 10.35 2.46 19.27
CA THR A 158 9.87 2.76 20.61
C THR A 158 11.08 3.31 21.35
N PRO A 159 11.05 4.56 21.88
CA PRO A 159 12.13 5.03 22.71
C PRO A 159 12.30 4.01 23.82
N SER A 160 13.50 3.43 23.93
CA SER A 160 13.76 2.43 24.95
C SER A 160 13.38 3.04 26.32
N PRO A 161 12.68 2.32 27.20
CA PRO A 161 12.23 2.86 28.48
C PRO A 161 13.38 3.16 29.47
N ASN A 162 14.64 3.16 29.03
CA ASN A 162 15.82 3.19 29.91
C ASN A 162 16.58 4.52 29.97
N VAL A 163 16.14 5.60 29.33
CA VAL A 163 16.87 6.89 29.38
C VAL A 163 16.39 7.83 30.51
N PHE A 164 15.29 7.52 31.20
CA PHE A 164 14.78 8.36 32.31
C PHE A 164 15.44 8.14 33.68
N ARG A 165 16.57 7.42 33.79
CA ARG A 165 17.22 7.13 35.09
C ARG A 165 18.37 8.06 35.51
N TYR A 166 18.71 9.10 34.75
CA TYR A 166 19.90 9.92 35.08
C TYR A 166 19.66 11.38 35.52
N PHE A 167 18.42 11.79 35.83
CA PHE A 167 18.16 13.16 36.30
C PHE A 167 17.70 13.31 37.77
N PHE A 168 17.68 12.23 38.57
CA PHE A 168 17.31 12.31 40.00
C PHE A 168 18.35 11.71 40.96
N CYS A 169 19.64 11.98 40.73
CA CYS A 169 20.66 11.86 41.78
C CYS A 169 21.63 13.04 41.70
N LYS A 170 21.23 14.17 42.29
CA LYS A 170 22.11 15.15 42.92
C LYS A 170 21.24 16.14 43.70
N GLN A 171 21.05 15.83 44.97
CA GLN A 171 21.10 16.79 46.08
C GLN A 171 21.61 16.01 47.30
#